data_AF-A0A8H3VRB1-F1
#
_entry.id   AF-A0A8H3VRB1-F1
#
_cell.length_a   1.000
_cell.length_b   1.000
_cell.length_c   1.000
_cell.angle_alpha   90.00
_cell.angle_beta   90.00
_cell.angle_gamma   90.00
#
_symmetry.space_group_name_H-M   'P 1'
#
loop_
_entity.id
_entity.type
_entity.pdbx_description
1 polymer ?
#
loop_
_entity_poly.entity_id
_entity_poly.type
_entity_poly.pdbx_seq_one_letter_code
_entity_poly.pdbx_strand_id
1 'polypeptide(L)'
;MAYLEYFLYIRLAIIWDNKDMSSNFGPTVLQLVHIFALVMANSFTLFMLSILWIRSVWSLVANQFTIENWEQERHSTLLRRARVFGGWLDGPDGSRIRIQHQEYPYDIGLWSNVVQGMGTWNIVAWFWPLATTQTIQSAIHFETNGFEDPVIGWPPPDPDRMPRSGRKYNDTKSTEHQSNYDDGDIVAFRLRQQEDLKRFNQNDSEMRKRQQFHQRYSDDPNGQSIEKDLAPGEEGEESWRNAEGERLADWGVDEDVEFYDEENIPLAELIQRRKDSGKIPMQGSRTITIIAPDHHTHANRSTQHHHTL
;
A
#
# COMPACT_ATOMS: atom_id res chain seq x y z
N MET A 1 20.02 32.32 10.44
CA MET A 1 21.21 31.47 10.21
C MET A 1 22.24 32.16 9.31
N ALA A 2 21.92 32.53 8.07
CA ALA A 2 22.91 33.17 7.16
C ALA A 2 23.50 34.49 7.70
N TYR A 3 22.67 35.35 8.28
CA TYR A 3 23.14 36.60 8.91
C TYR A 3 24.01 36.35 10.16
N LEU A 4 23.70 35.30 10.92
CA LEU A 4 24.49 34.91 12.08
C LEU A 4 25.83 34.30 11.65
N GLU A 5 25.84 33.51 10.57
CA GLU A 5 27.05 32.95 9.97
C GLU A 5 28.00 34.07 9.51
N TYR A 6 27.47 35.12 8.89
CA TYR A 6 28.25 36.29 8.50
C TYR A 6 28.96 36.94 9.70
N PHE A 7 28.27 37.14 10.81
CA PHE A 7 28.90 37.70 12.01
C PHE A 7 29.88 36.74 12.69
N LEU A 8 29.57 35.44 12.72
CA LEU A 8 30.51 34.44 13.23
C LEU A 8 31.78 34.39 12.39
N TYR A 9 31.66 34.47 11.07
CA TYR A 9 32.78 34.52 10.15
C TYR A 9 33.66 35.75 10.41
N ILE A 10 33.09 36.94 10.59
CA ILE A 10 33.86 38.14 10.96
C ILE A 10 34.63 37.93 12.26
N ARG A 11 33.99 37.34 13.28
CA ARG A 11 34.63 37.09 14.58
C ARG A 11 35.76 36.06 14.47
N LEU A 12 35.56 34.99 13.71
CA LEU A 12 36.59 34.00 13.42
C LEU A 12 37.76 34.58 12.65
N ALA A 13 37.50 35.45 11.65
CA ALA A 13 38.55 36.10 10.88
C ALA A 13 39.45 36.97 11.77
N ILE A 14 38.88 37.70 12.72
CA ILE A 14 39.64 38.50 13.69
C ILE A 14 40.47 37.61 14.63
N ILE A 15 39.92 36.50 15.11
CA ILE A 15 40.66 35.54 15.95
C ILE A 15 41.80 34.91 15.16
N TRP A 16 41.57 34.60 13.88
CA TRP A 16 42.54 33.98 12.99
C TRP A 16 43.70 34.92 12.66
N ASP A 17 43.42 36.20 12.41
CA ASP A 17 44.45 37.22 12.15
C ASP A 17 45.35 37.43 13.38
N ASN A 18 44.77 37.35 14.58
CA ASN A 18 45.49 37.50 15.85
C ASN A 18 46.01 36.16 16.43
N LYS A 19 46.18 35.12 15.61
CA LYS A 19 46.61 33.78 16.07
C LYS A 19 47.97 33.74 16.75
N ASP A 20 48.87 34.67 16.40
CA ASP A 20 50.26 34.71 16.89
C ASP A 20 50.42 35.59 18.16
N MET A 21 49.32 36.20 18.66
CA MET A 21 49.35 36.96 19.91
C MET A 21 49.49 36.05 21.13
N SER A 22 50.15 36.57 22.18
CA SER A 22 50.28 35.84 23.44
C SER A 22 48.92 35.63 24.10
N SER A 23 48.75 34.46 24.73
CA SER A 23 47.48 33.99 25.30
C SER A 23 46.81 34.95 26.29
N ASN A 24 47.55 35.91 26.85
CA ASN A 24 47.06 36.86 27.84
C ASN A 24 46.17 37.98 27.24
N PHE A 25 46.27 38.23 25.94
CA PHE A 25 45.47 39.24 25.24
C PHE A 25 44.34 38.63 24.41
N GLY A 26 44.17 37.30 24.46
CA GLY A 26 43.17 36.55 23.71
C GLY A 26 41.83 36.37 24.46
N PRO A 27 40.78 35.95 23.75
CA PRO A 27 39.51 35.56 24.37
C PRO A 27 39.68 34.38 25.31
N THR A 28 38.77 34.26 26.29
CA THR A 28 38.84 33.16 27.26
C THR A 28 38.56 31.82 26.60
N VAL A 29 39.08 30.72 27.18
CA VAL A 29 38.86 29.36 26.66
C VAL A 29 37.38 29.03 26.53
N LEU A 30 36.55 29.45 27.49
CA LEU A 30 35.10 29.26 27.43
C LEU A 30 34.46 30.00 26.25
N GLN A 31 34.92 31.22 25.94
CA GLN A 31 34.43 31.98 24.79
C GLN A 31 34.83 31.30 23.47
N LEU A 32 36.05 30.77 23.38
CA LEU A 32 36.50 30.01 22.20
C LEU A 32 35.67 28.73 21.99
N VAL A 33 35.42 27.97 23.06
CA VAL A 33 34.56 26.78 23.01
C VAL A 33 33.14 27.14 22.58
N HIS A 34 32.58 28.22 23.12
CA HIS A 34 31.22 28.66 22.77
C HIS A 34 31.13 29.14 21.31
N ILE A 35 32.10 29.93 20.83
CA ILE A 35 32.14 30.36 19.42
C ILE A 35 32.28 29.14 18.51
N PHE A 36 33.13 28.19 18.84
CA PHE A 36 33.29 26.94 18.09
C PHE A 36 31.97 26.15 18.02
N ALA A 37 31.30 25.96 19.16
CA ALA A 37 30.01 25.27 19.21
C ALA A 37 28.93 26.00 18.39
N LEU A 38 28.87 27.33 18.47
CA LEU A 38 27.94 28.15 17.68
C LEU A 38 28.21 28.04 16.18
N VAL A 39 29.47 28.07 15.76
CA VAL A 39 29.85 27.92 14.34
C VAL A 39 29.45 26.55 13.83
N MET A 40 29.77 25.47 14.56
CA MET A 40 29.37 24.13 14.16
C MET A 40 27.85 23.97 14.09
N ALA A 41 27.13 24.40 15.11
CA ALA A 41 25.67 24.30 15.14
C ALA A 41 25.02 25.15 14.05
N ASN A 42 25.47 26.40 13.85
CA ASN A 42 24.90 27.30 12.85
C ASN A 42 25.20 26.84 11.42
N SER A 43 26.43 26.40 11.13
CA SER A 43 26.79 25.87 9.81
C SER A 43 26.02 24.58 9.48
N PHE A 44 25.91 23.65 10.43
CA PHE A 44 25.14 22.41 10.25
C PHE A 44 23.65 22.70 10.02
N THR A 45 23.06 23.56 10.84
CA THR A 45 21.64 23.93 10.68
C THR A 45 21.40 24.71 9.38
N LEU A 46 22.32 25.60 8.97
CA LEU A 46 22.24 26.30 7.70
C LEU A 46 22.33 25.33 6.52
N PHE A 47 23.18 24.31 6.61
CA PHE A 47 23.29 23.26 5.60
C PHE A 47 22.02 22.40 5.50
N MET A 48 21.44 21.99 6.62
CA MET A 48 20.18 21.24 6.61
C MET A 48 19.02 22.09 6.07
N LEU A 49 18.95 23.36 6.47
CA LEU A 49 17.95 24.30 5.96
C LEU A 49 18.14 24.61 4.48
N SER A 50 19.37 24.65 3.96
CA SER A 50 19.61 24.90 2.53
C SER A 50 19.16 23.72 1.68
N ILE A 51 19.41 22.47 2.11
CA ILE A 51 18.89 21.28 1.44
C ILE A 51 17.36 21.30 1.42
N LEU A 52 16.73 21.57 2.57
CA LEU A 52 15.28 21.62 2.67
C LEU A 52 14.71 22.77 1.83
N TRP A 53 15.35 23.93 1.81
CA TRP A 53 14.95 25.06 1.00
C TRP A 53 15.02 24.75 -0.50
N ILE A 54 16.13 24.17 -0.98
CA ILE A 54 16.27 23.73 -2.38
C ILE A 54 15.17 22.73 -2.74
N ARG A 55 14.92 21.76 -1.86
CA ARG A 55 13.87 20.75 -2.05
C ARG A 55 12.48 21.39 -2.12
N SER A 56 12.21 22.39 -1.29
CA SER A 56 10.94 23.13 -1.26
C SER A 56 10.74 24.00 -2.50
N VAL A 57 11.81 24.68 -2.95
CA VAL A 57 11.80 25.47 -4.19
C VAL A 57 11.56 24.56 -5.39
N TRP A 58 12.22 23.41 -5.45
CA TRP A 58 12.01 22.44 -6.53
C TRP A 58 10.57 21.92 -6.57
N SER A 59 9.98 21.56 -5.43
CA SER A 59 8.55 21.17 -5.39
C SER A 59 7.63 22.27 -5.86
N LEU A 60 7.92 23.52 -5.49
CA LEU A 60 7.08 24.65 -5.86
C LEU A 60 7.18 24.96 -7.36
N VAL A 61 8.38 24.84 -7.93
CA VAL A 61 8.62 25.06 -9.36
C VAL A 61 8.01 23.95 -10.23
N ALA A 62 8.09 22.70 -9.78
CA ALA A 62 7.47 21.55 -10.47
C ALA A 62 5.96 21.39 -10.17
N ASN A 63 5.41 22.22 -9.26
CA ASN A 63 4.07 22.10 -8.70
C ASN A 63 3.76 20.73 -8.10
N GLN A 64 4.75 20.07 -7.50
CA GLN A 64 4.62 18.69 -7.01
C GLN A 64 4.78 18.63 -5.50
N PHE A 65 3.79 18.04 -4.83
CA PHE A 65 3.91 17.68 -3.42
C PHE A 65 4.73 16.40 -3.23
N THR A 66 5.27 16.20 -2.02
CA THR A 66 6.05 15.00 -1.70
C THR A 66 5.27 13.70 -1.92
N ILE A 67 3.95 13.72 -1.67
CA ILE A 67 3.08 12.56 -1.86
C ILE A 67 2.94 12.22 -3.35
N GLU A 68 2.83 13.24 -4.21
CA GLU A 68 2.70 13.07 -5.65
C GLU A 68 4.01 12.60 -6.27
N ASN A 69 5.15 13.08 -5.78
CA ASN A 69 6.46 12.58 -6.19
C ASN A 69 6.59 11.07 -5.91
N TRP A 70 6.15 10.60 -4.74
CA TRP A 70 6.12 9.16 -4.44
C TRP A 70 5.17 8.39 -5.35
N GLU A 71 4.05 9.00 -5.74
CA GLU A 71 3.10 8.36 -6.64
C GLU A 71 3.65 8.26 -8.07
N GLN A 72 4.37 9.28 -8.55
CA GLN A 72 5.08 9.23 -9.82
C GLN A 72 6.17 8.15 -9.83
N GLU A 73 6.97 8.07 -8.76
CA GLU A 73 7.99 7.04 -8.61
C GLU A 73 7.35 5.64 -8.59
N ARG A 74 6.23 5.46 -7.90
CA ARG A 74 5.47 4.20 -7.91
C ARG A 74 4.96 3.88 -9.31
N HIS A 75 4.32 4.82 -9.99
CA HIS A 75 3.79 4.61 -11.34
C HIS A 75 4.91 4.22 -12.30
N SER A 76 6.07 4.86 -12.22
CA SER A 76 7.26 4.50 -13.00
C SER A 76 7.72 3.05 -12.75
N THR A 77 7.62 2.59 -11.50
CA THR A 77 7.96 1.22 -11.11
C THR A 77 6.93 0.22 -11.65
N LEU A 78 5.64 0.56 -11.55
CA LEU A 78 4.55 -0.23 -12.12
C LEU A 78 4.65 -0.34 -13.63
N LEU A 79 5.03 0.74 -14.33
CA LEU A 79 5.30 0.73 -15.77
C LEU A 79 6.44 -0.20 -16.14
N ARG A 80 7.53 -0.20 -15.34
CA ARG A 80 8.65 -1.12 -15.56
C ARG A 80 8.21 -2.57 -15.37
N ARG A 81 7.40 -2.85 -14.34
CA ARG A 81 6.83 -4.19 -14.10
C ARG A 81 5.89 -4.60 -15.23
N ALA A 82 4.95 -3.73 -15.61
CA ALA A 82 4.00 -3.97 -16.68
C ALA A 82 4.71 -4.23 -18.02
N ARG A 83 5.81 -3.54 -18.32
CA ARG A 83 6.60 -3.77 -19.54
C ARG A 83 7.12 -5.21 -19.65
N VAL A 84 7.47 -5.84 -18.53
CA VAL A 84 7.88 -7.26 -18.49
C VAL A 84 6.70 -8.19 -18.79
N PHE A 85 5.49 -7.82 -18.34
CA PHE A 85 4.25 -8.58 -18.55
C PHE A 85 3.47 -8.15 -19.81
N GLY A 86 4.13 -7.49 -20.77
CA GLY A 86 3.49 -7.12 -22.05
C GLY A 86 2.53 -5.92 -21.96
N GLY A 87 2.69 -5.05 -20.95
CA GLY A 87 1.91 -3.82 -20.74
C GLY A 87 0.70 -3.98 -19.82
N TRP A 88 0.53 -5.16 -19.20
CA TRP A 88 -0.61 -5.47 -18.34
C TRP A 88 -0.15 -5.86 -16.95
N LEU A 89 -0.94 -5.52 -15.94
CA LEU A 89 -0.77 -6.01 -14.58
C LEU A 89 -2.06 -6.67 -14.08
N ASP A 90 -1.90 -7.76 -13.34
CA ASP A 90 -3.02 -8.46 -12.72
C ASP A 90 -3.40 -7.78 -11.41
N GLY A 91 -4.67 -7.43 -11.29
CA GLY A 91 -5.28 -6.94 -10.07
C GLY A 91 -5.65 -8.07 -9.11
N PRO A 92 -6.06 -7.73 -7.87
CA PRO A 92 -6.35 -8.70 -6.81
C PRO A 92 -7.55 -9.61 -7.11
N ASP A 93 -8.40 -9.18 -8.03
CA ASP A 93 -9.61 -9.88 -8.50
C ASP A 93 -9.39 -10.62 -9.83
N GLY A 94 -8.14 -10.72 -10.29
CA GLY A 94 -7.80 -11.28 -11.61
C GLY A 94 -8.15 -10.37 -12.79
N SER A 95 -8.55 -9.12 -12.52
CA SER A 95 -8.74 -8.10 -13.55
C SER A 95 -7.41 -7.65 -14.13
N ARG A 96 -7.29 -7.57 -15.46
CA ARG A 96 -6.08 -7.07 -16.11
C ARG A 96 -6.19 -5.58 -16.36
N ILE A 97 -5.28 -4.82 -15.77
CA ILE A 97 -5.21 -3.37 -15.89
C ILE A 97 -4.05 -3.03 -16.80
N ARG A 98 -4.33 -2.25 -17.85
CA ARG A 98 -3.29 -1.74 -18.73
C ARG A 98 -2.68 -0.51 -18.08
N ILE A 99 -1.39 -0.58 -17.77
CA ILE A 99 -0.66 0.55 -17.20
C ILE A 99 0.01 1.28 -18.35
N GLN A 100 -0.35 2.56 -18.55
CA GLN A 100 0.23 3.43 -19.56
C GLN A 100 1.02 4.54 -18.89
N HIS A 101 2.08 5.00 -19.54
CA HIS A 101 2.85 6.14 -19.04
C HIS A 101 1.92 7.36 -19.04
N GLN A 102 1.82 8.02 -17.90
CA GLN A 102 0.97 9.18 -17.70
C GLN A 102 1.87 10.32 -17.21
N GLU A 103 1.81 11.45 -17.90
CA GLU A 103 2.52 12.65 -17.47
C GLU A 103 1.78 13.33 -16.29
N TYR A 104 2.54 14.04 -15.46
CA TYR A 104 1.98 14.72 -14.30
C TYR A 104 1.08 15.89 -14.74
N PRO A 105 -0.21 15.95 -14.33
CA PRO A 105 -1.19 16.86 -14.93
C PRO A 105 -1.13 18.30 -14.41
N TYR A 106 -0.57 18.53 -13.22
CA TYR A 106 -0.61 19.85 -12.57
C TYR A 106 0.63 20.70 -12.83
N ASP A 107 1.57 20.26 -13.66
CA ASP A 107 2.69 21.10 -14.09
C ASP A 107 2.26 22.01 -15.26
N ILE A 108 1.88 23.25 -14.94
CA ILE A 108 1.35 24.26 -15.89
C ILE A 108 2.49 25.16 -16.42
N GLY A 109 3.68 25.08 -15.83
CA GLY A 109 4.87 25.84 -16.19
C GLY A 109 5.50 26.57 -15.01
N LEU A 110 6.82 26.84 -15.08
CA LEU A 110 7.63 27.29 -13.94
C LEU A 110 7.04 28.50 -13.18
N TRP A 111 6.59 29.53 -13.90
CA TRP A 111 6.07 30.75 -13.27
C TRP A 111 4.62 30.59 -12.78
N SER A 112 3.76 29.94 -13.56
CA SER A 112 2.37 29.67 -13.16
C SER A 112 2.32 28.77 -11.93
N ASN A 113 3.19 27.77 -11.85
CA ASN A 113 3.34 26.89 -10.70
C ASN A 113 3.73 27.67 -9.45
N VAL A 114 4.71 28.58 -9.58
CA VAL A 114 5.14 29.45 -8.48
C VAL A 114 4.01 30.37 -8.01
N VAL A 115 3.31 31.02 -8.94
CA VAL A 115 2.19 31.91 -8.61
C VAL A 115 1.03 31.14 -7.98
N GLN A 116 0.76 29.92 -8.43
CA GLN A 116 -0.24 29.04 -7.84
C GLN A 116 0.18 28.55 -6.46
N GLY A 117 1.46 28.23 -6.22
CA GLY A 117 1.94 27.84 -4.89
C GLY A 117 1.91 29.00 -3.88
N MET A 118 2.23 30.21 -4.33
CA MET A 118 2.28 31.41 -3.48
C MET A 118 0.94 32.17 -3.39
N GLY A 119 -0.04 31.78 -4.22
CA GLY A 119 -1.39 32.34 -4.25
C GLY A 119 -1.54 33.73 -4.86
N THR A 120 -0.45 34.44 -5.15
CA THR A 120 -0.48 35.77 -5.76
C THR A 120 0.71 35.95 -6.69
N TRP A 121 0.57 36.86 -7.67
CA TRP A 121 1.69 37.26 -8.54
C TRP A 121 2.64 38.28 -7.88
N ASN A 122 2.27 38.81 -6.71
CA ASN A 122 3.03 39.83 -6.02
C ASN A 122 4.16 39.21 -5.18
N ILE A 123 5.38 39.25 -5.72
CA ILE A 123 6.59 38.73 -5.07
C ILE A 123 6.82 39.33 -3.68
N VAL A 124 6.42 40.59 -3.43
CA VAL A 124 6.59 41.20 -2.11
C VAL A 124 5.66 40.57 -1.08
N ALA A 125 4.44 40.20 -1.49
CA ALA A 125 3.47 39.55 -0.60
C ALA A 125 3.92 38.15 -0.17
N TRP A 126 4.78 37.48 -0.95
CA TRP A 126 5.32 36.16 -0.65
C TRP A 126 6.16 36.11 0.62
N PHE A 127 6.85 37.20 0.93
CA PHE A 127 7.68 37.31 2.13
C PHE A 127 6.89 37.83 3.34
N TRP A 128 5.60 38.12 3.17
CA TRP A 128 4.76 38.69 4.21
C TRP A 128 3.99 37.57 4.94
N PRO A 129 4.32 37.26 6.22
CA PRO A 129 3.76 36.11 6.92
C PRO A 129 2.26 36.25 7.26
N LEU A 130 1.72 37.47 7.19
CA LEU A 130 0.29 37.75 7.43
C LEU A 130 -0.48 37.92 6.11
N ALA A 131 0.05 37.40 5.00
CA ALA A 131 -0.59 37.52 3.71
C ALA A 131 -1.80 36.59 3.69
N THR A 132 -2.83 36.97 2.94
CA THR A 132 -4.02 36.14 2.80
C THR A 132 -3.63 34.83 2.13
N THR A 133 -3.93 33.71 2.78
CA THR A 133 -3.77 32.40 2.17
C THR A 133 -4.80 32.18 1.07
N GLN A 134 -4.53 31.22 0.20
CA GLN A 134 -5.49 30.80 -0.81
C GLN A 134 -6.82 30.36 -0.18
N THR A 135 -7.91 30.56 -0.93
CA THR A 135 -9.24 30.13 -0.51
C THR A 135 -9.41 28.61 -0.61
N ILE A 136 -10.27 28.02 0.21
CA ILE A 136 -10.53 26.58 0.17
C ILE A 136 -11.07 26.13 -1.21
N GLN A 137 -11.81 27.00 -1.90
CA GLN A 137 -12.37 26.69 -3.23
C GLN A 137 -11.29 26.45 -4.28
N SER A 138 -10.18 27.18 -4.22
CA SER A 138 -9.05 26.98 -5.14
C SER A 138 -8.27 25.69 -4.87
N ALA A 139 -8.48 25.04 -3.73
CA ALA A 139 -7.86 23.75 -3.41
C ALA A 139 -8.63 22.54 -3.99
N ILE A 140 -9.82 22.75 -4.56
CA ILE A 140 -10.64 21.68 -5.14
C ILE A 140 -10.38 21.56 -6.65
N HIS A 141 -10.11 22.69 -7.31
CA HIS A 141 -9.90 22.75 -8.74
C HIS A 141 -8.52 23.33 -9.03
N PHE A 142 -7.65 22.48 -9.57
CA PHE A 142 -6.34 22.87 -10.06
C PHE A 142 -6.39 22.98 -11.58
N GLU A 143 -5.70 23.97 -12.11
CA GLU A 143 -5.44 24.05 -13.55
C GLU A 143 -4.63 22.83 -13.99
N THR A 144 -4.92 22.30 -15.17
CA THR A 144 -4.22 21.16 -15.74
C THR A 144 -3.53 21.57 -17.03
N ASN A 145 -2.41 20.93 -17.33
CA ASN A 145 -1.58 21.23 -18.50
C ASN A 145 -2.16 20.75 -19.83
N GLY A 146 -3.15 19.85 -19.79
CA GLY A 146 -3.84 19.34 -20.97
C GLY A 146 -3.01 18.39 -21.84
N PHE A 147 -1.92 17.80 -21.33
CA PHE A 147 -1.14 16.80 -22.07
C PHE A 147 -1.85 15.45 -22.19
N GLU A 148 -2.64 15.09 -21.18
CA GLU A 148 -3.38 13.82 -21.12
C GLU A 148 -4.86 14.01 -21.42
N ASP A 149 -5.54 12.92 -21.79
CA ASP A 149 -6.99 12.91 -22.01
C ASP A 149 -7.73 13.22 -20.69
N PRO A 150 -8.66 14.19 -20.65
CA PRO A 150 -9.41 14.55 -19.43
C PRO A 150 -10.16 13.41 -18.76
N VAL A 151 -10.40 12.30 -19.47
CA VAL A 151 -11.06 11.10 -18.94
C VAL A 151 -10.12 10.31 -18.01
N ILE A 152 -8.80 10.46 -18.17
CA ILE A 152 -7.81 9.76 -17.37
C ILE A 152 -7.60 10.55 -16.08
N GLY A 153 -8.10 10.00 -14.97
CA GLY A 153 -7.92 10.59 -13.65
C GLY A 153 -6.47 10.54 -13.17
N TRP A 154 -6.13 11.46 -12.27
CA TRP A 154 -4.94 11.39 -11.43
C TRP A 154 -5.38 11.23 -9.97
N PRO A 155 -4.77 10.35 -9.16
CA PRO A 155 -3.62 9.48 -9.46
C PRO A 155 -3.96 8.29 -10.38
N PRO A 156 -2.97 7.68 -11.04
CA PRO A 156 -3.15 6.46 -11.83
C PRO A 156 -3.69 5.31 -10.97
N PRO A 157 -4.50 4.39 -11.53
CA PRO A 157 -5.04 3.26 -10.78
C PRO A 157 -3.95 2.24 -10.41
N ASP A 158 -3.69 2.12 -9.11
CA ASP A 158 -2.74 1.15 -8.54
C ASP A 158 -3.37 -0.26 -8.44
N PRO A 159 -2.88 -1.28 -9.18
CA PRO A 159 -3.40 -2.65 -9.10
C PRO A 159 -3.22 -3.25 -7.70
N ASP A 160 -2.10 -2.98 -7.05
CA ASP A 160 -1.79 -3.54 -5.73
C ASP A 160 -2.67 -2.93 -4.61
N ARG A 161 -3.29 -1.78 -4.84
CA ARG A 161 -4.16 -1.08 -3.87
C ARG A 161 -5.65 -1.18 -4.18
N MET A 162 -6.03 -1.84 -5.28
CA MET A 162 -7.43 -2.03 -5.59
C MET A 162 -8.12 -2.85 -4.50
N PRO A 163 -9.30 -2.43 -4.01
CA PRO A 163 -10.07 -3.25 -3.11
C PRO A 163 -10.40 -4.56 -3.83
N ARG A 164 -10.14 -5.69 -3.17
CA ARG A 164 -10.66 -6.98 -3.63
C ARG A 164 -12.17 -6.85 -3.72
N SER A 165 -12.75 -7.23 -4.84
CA SER A 165 -14.22 -7.29 -4.91
C SER A 165 -14.69 -8.23 -3.80
N GLY A 166 -15.72 -7.81 -3.07
CA GLY A 166 -16.28 -8.63 -2.00
C GLY A 166 -16.63 -10.00 -2.58
N ARG A 167 -16.19 -11.07 -1.92
CA ARG A 167 -16.50 -12.44 -2.34
C ARG A 167 -18.00 -12.52 -2.57
N LYS A 168 -18.43 -12.68 -3.82
CA LYS A 168 -19.85 -12.88 -4.14
C LYS A 168 -20.26 -14.15 -3.42
N TYR A 169 -21.08 -13.99 -2.39
CA TYR A 169 -21.63 -15.12 -1.65
C TYR A 169 -22.62 -15.79 -2.60
N ASN A 170 -22.16 -16.85 -3.27
CA ASN A 170 -23.04 -17.68 -4.07
C ASN A 170 -23.90 -18.46 -3.08
N ASP A 171 -25.07 -17.92 -2.76
CA ASP A 171 -26.08 -18.51 -1.87
C ASP A 171 -26.48 -19.93 -2.31
N THR A 172 -26.25 -20.26 -3.58
CA THR A 172 -26.52 -21.59 -4.15
C THR A 172 -25.55 -22.68 -3.69
N LYS A 173 -24.40 -22.35 -3.08
CA LYS A 173 -23.43 -23.34 -2.56
C LYS A 173 -23.40 -23.43 -1.04
N SER A 174 -23.98 -22.47 -0.32
CA SER A 174 -24.11 -22.52 1.14
C SER A 174 -25.16 -23.53 1.60
N THR A 175 -26.12 -23.91 0.75
CA THR A 175 -27.17 -24.88 1.10
C THR A 175 -26.73 -26.34 0.97
N GLU A 176 -25.61 -26.64 0.30
CA GLU A 176 -25.15 -28.01 0.06
C GLU A 176 -24.15 -28.52 1.11
N HIS A 177 -23.70 -27.67 2.03
CA HIS A 177 -23.10 -28.17 3.26
C HIS A 177 -24.27 -28.56 4.18
N GLN A 178 -24.78 -29.78 4.00
CA GLN A 178 -25.53 -30.49 5.03
C GLN A 178 -24.60 -30.65 6.22
N SER A 179 -24.50 -29.58 6.99
CA SER A 179 -23.82 -29.58 8.27
C SER A 179 -24.64 -30.51 9.16
N ASN A 180 -24.02 -31.59 9.61
CA ASN A 180 -24.63 -32.67 10.38
C ASN A 180 -24.92 -32.24 11.84
N TYR A 181 -25.31 -30.99 12.04
CA TYR A 181 -25.62 -30.42 13.34
C TYR A 181 -27.09 -30.68 13.66
N ASP A 182 -27.34 -31.22 14.85
CA ASP A 182 -28.69 -31.39 15.36
C ASP A 182 -29.30 -30.00 15.63
N ASP A 183 -30.63 -29.86 15.55
CA ASP A 183 -31.31 -28.58 15.78
C ASP A 183 -31.03 -28.07 17.22
N GLY A 184 -30.77 -29.01 18.14
CA GLY A 184 -30.28 -28.73 19.49
C GLY A 184 -28.91 -28.06 19.54
N ASP A 185 -27.98 -28.41 18.65
CA ASP A 185 -26.62 -27.82 18.60
C ASP A 185 -26.67 -26.37 18.12
N ILE A 186 -27.54 -26.07 17.16
CA ILE A 186 -27.74 -24.72 16.63
C ILE A 186 -28.33 -23.82 17.72
N VAL A 187 -29.28 -24.34 18.50
CA VAL A 187 -29.87 -23.62 19.64
C VAL A 187 -28.86 -23.42 20.76
N ALA A 188 -28.06 -24.45 21.09
CA ALA A 188 -27.02 -24.37 22.11
C ALA A 188 -25.89 -23.39 21.72
N PHE A 189 -25.51 -23.36 20.44
CA PHE A 189 -24.54 -22.40 19.91
C PHE A 189 -25.10 -20.98 19.97
N ARG A 190 -26.35 -20.79 19.55
CA ARG A 190 -27.00 -19.48 19.62
C ARG A 190 -27.12 -18.99 21.05
N LEU A 191 -27.45 -19.87 22.02
CA LEU A 191 -27.49 -19.57 23.46
C LEU A 191 -26.12 -19.12 23.99
N ARG A 192 -25.05 -19.86 23.67
CA ARG A 192 -23.68 -19.50 24.02
C ARG A 192 -23.29 -18.12 23.47
N GLN A 193 -23.63 -17.82 22.22
CA GLN A 193 -23.36 -16.49 21.64
C GLN A 193 -24.07 -15.35 22.39
N GLN A 194 -25.31 -15.54 22.84
CA GLN A 194 -26.02 -14.50 23.62
C GLN A 194 -25.43 -14.35 25.02
N GLU A 195 -24.92 -15.44 25.60
CA GLU A 195 -24.26 -15.41 26.90
C GLU A 195 -22.90 -14.72 26.82
N ASP A 196 -22.11 -14.98 25.78
CA ASP A 196 -20.85 -14.25 25.52
C ASP A 196 -21.08 -12.77 25.25
N LEU A 197 -22.11 -12.40 24.47
CA LEU A 197 -22.49 -11.00 24.28
C LEU A 197 -22.91 -10.32 25.60
N LYS A 198 -23.53 -11.08 26.51
CA LYS A 198 -23.87 -10.57 27.85
C LYS A 198 -22.63 -10.43 28.72
N ARG A 199 -21.67 -11.37 28.67
CA ARG A 199 -20.36 -11.26 29.35
C ARG A 199 -19.58 -10.04 28.86
N PHE A 200 -19.59 -9.80 27.56
CA PHE A 200 -18.98 -8.63 26.95
C PHE A 200 -19.64 -7.33 27.43
N ASN A 201 -20.98 -7.27 27.46
CA ASN A 201 -21.72 -6.09 27.91
C ASN A 201 -21.71 -5.86 29.44
N GLN A 202 -21.54 -6.91 30.26
CA GLN A 202 -21.56 -6.81 31.72
C GLN A 202 -20.24 -6.27 32.31
N ASN A 203 -19.12 -6.48 31.63
CA ASN A 203 -17.81 -5.95 32.03
C ASN A 203 -17.57 -4.51 31.57
N ASP A 204 -18.57 -3.83 31.01
CA ASP A 204 -18.43 -2.58 30.25
C ASP A 204 -19.03 -1.33 30.92
N SER A 205 -18.77 -1.12 32.21
CA SER A 205 -18.73 0.25 32.75
C SER A 205 -17.42 0.97 32.38
N GLU A 206 -16.39 0.25 31.92
CA GLU A 206 -15.16 0.81 31.37
C GLU A 206 -14.75 0.09 30.07
N MET A 207 -15.50 0.31 28.97
CA MET A 207 -15.03 0.00 27.61
C MET A 207 -13.70 0.74 27.37
N ARG A 208 -12.57 0.12 27.69
CA ARG A 208 -11.28 0.52 27.15
C ARG A 208 -11.28 0.12 25.68
N LYS A 209 -11.84 0.99 24.83
CA LYS A 209 -11.56 0.99 23.38
C LYS A 209 -10.06 0.72 23.22
N ARG A 210 -9.69 -0.31 22.47
CA ARG A 210 -8.27 -0.57 22.14
C ARG A 210 -7.63 0.75 21.71
N GLN A 211 -6.75 1.30 22.54
CA GLN A 211 -6.04 2.52 22.19
C GLN A 211 -5.18 2.25 20.95
N GLN A 212 -4.99 3.29 20.15
CA GLN A 212 -4.23 3.22 18.91
C GLN A 212 -2.81 2.72 19.18
N PHE A 213 -2.23 1.96 18.26
CA PHE A 213 -0.98 1.19 18.44
C PHE A 213 0.20 2.00 19.04
N HIS A 214 0.31 3.29 18.70
CA HIS A 214 1.37 4.17 19.22
C HIS A 214 1.28 4.46 20.73
N GLN A 215 0.08 4.39 21.31
CA GLN A 215 -0.16 4.77 22.70
C GLN A 215 0.15 3.64 23.69
N ARG A 216 0.41 2.43 23.18
CA ARG A 216 0.70 1.24 23.99
C ARG A 216 2.16 1.18 24.48
N TYR A 217 3.07 1.89 23.82
CA TYR A 217 4.50 1.86 24.12
C TYR A 217 5.00 3.07 24.92
N SER A 218 4.16 4.09 25.15
CA SER A 218 4.57 5.30 25.86
C SER A 218 4.43 5.22 27.38
N ASP A 219 3.61 4.29 27.89
CA ASP A 219 3.08 4.38 29.26
C ASP A 219 3.64 3.35 30.25
N ASP A 220 4.73 2.65 29.92
CA ASP A 220 5.41 1.76 30.88
C ASP A 220 6.84 2.23 31.19
N PRO A 221 7.07 2.93 32.32
CA PRO A 221 8.40 3.34 32.75
C PRO A 221 9.23 2.20 33.36
N ASN A 222 8.70 0.97 33.49
CA ASN A 222 9.36 -0.07 34.29
C ASN A 222 9.21 -1.51 33.77
N GLY A 223 9.10 -1.69 32.45
CA GLY A 223 8.93 -3.00 31.80
C GLY A 223 10.09 -3.98 32.05
N GLN A 224 10.03 -4.71 33.16
CA GLN A 224 10.82 -5.92 33.39
C GLN A 224 10.15 -7.08 32.63
N SER A 225 10.89 -7.65 31.68
CA SER A 225 10.58 -8.92 31.03
C SER A 225 10.58 -10.05 32.06
N ILE A 226 9.41 -10.50 32.48
CA ILE A 226 9.27 -11.72 33.28
C ILE A 226 9.33 -12.90 32.30
N GLU A 227 10.53 -13.41 32.07
CA GLU A 227 10.76 -14.74 31.51
C GLU A 227 10.44 -15.75 32.63
N LYS A 228 9.35 -16.52 32.46
CA LYS A 228 8.94 -17.53 33.43
C LYS A 228 9.45 -18.88 32.93
N ASP A 229 10.49 -19.40 33.56
CA ASP A 229 11.03 -20.72 33.28
C ASP A 229 9.96 -21.81 33.51
N LEU A 230 9.66 -22.58 32.46
CA LEU A 230 8.72 -23.71 32.47
C LEU A 230 9.44 -25.00 32.92
N ALA A 231 8.70 -25.90 33.58
CA ALA A 231 9.23 -27.16 34.12
C ALA A 231 9.36 -28.25 33.03
N PRO A 232 10.32 -29.18 33.16
CA PRO A 232 10.61 -30.15 32.10
C PRO A 232 9.53 -31.23 32.05
N GLY A 233 8.73 -31.21 30.97
CA GLY A 233 7.59 -32.10 30.73
C GLY A 233 6.42 -31.44 29.99
N GLU A 234 6.42 -30.11 29.85
CA GLU A 234 5.40 -29.32 29.11
C GLU A 234 5.83 -28.95 27.68
N GLU A 235 6.87 -29.60 27.13
CA GLU A 235 7.38 -29.37 25.78
C GLU A 235 6.77 -30.38 24.78
N GLY A 236 5.44 -30.30 24.60
CA GLY A 236 4.75 -30.92 23.47
C GLY A 236 4.09 -29.82 22.64
N GLU A 237 4.15 -29.94 21.31
CA GLU A 237 3.68 -28.93 20.33
C GLU A 237 2.14 -28.69 20.32
N GLU A 238 1.42 -29.18 21.33
CA GLU A 238 -0.05 -29.27 21.40
C GLU A 238 -0.60 -28.76 22.74
N SER A 239 -0.30 -27.52 23.10
CA SER A 239 -0.98 -26.90 24.25
C SER A 239 -1.01 -25.39 24.14
N TRP A 240 -1.71 -24.87 23.13
CA TRP A 240 -2.15 -23.49 23.21
C TRP A 240 -3.13 -23.35 24.37
N ARG A 241 -2.85 -22.41 25.26
CA ARG A 241 -3.76 -22.00 26.34
C ARG A 241 -3.94 -20.50 26.32
N ASN A 242 -5.15 -20.04 26.64
CA ASN A 242 -5.38 -18.63 26.89
C ASN A 242 -4.76 -18.21 28.25
N ALA A 243 -4.74 -16.90 28.53
CA ALA A 243 -4.21 -16.36 29.79
C ALA A 243 -4.95 -16.86 31.06
N GLU A 244 -6.11 -17.50 30.86
CA GLU A 244 -6.97 -18.06 31.90
C GLU A 244 -6.76 -19.59 32.06
N GLY A 245 -5.93 -20.21 31.22
CA GLY A 245 -5.51 -21.61 31.32
C GLY A 245 -6.39 -22.61 30.58
N GLU A 246 -7.37 -22.18 29.79
CA GLU A 246 -8.27 -23.04 29.03
C GLU A 246 -7.62 -23.50 27.71
N ARG A 247 -7.93 -24.74 27.27
CA ARG A 247 -7.45 -25.37 26.02
C ARG A 247 -8.49 -25.27 24.91
N LEU A 248 -8.11 -25.47 23.64
CA LEU A 248 -9.05 -25.48 22.51
C LEU A 248 -10.05 -26.65 22.63
N ALA A 249 -9.64 -27.77 23.24
CA ALA A 249 -10.53 -28.88 23.59
C ALA A 249 -11.73 -28.44 24.46
N ASP A 250 -11.54 -27.45 25.34
CA ASP A 250 -12.61 -26.90 26.19
C ASP A 250 -13.64 -26.08 25.37
N TRP A 251 -13.27 -25.64 24.17
CA TRP A 251 -14.13 -24.97 23.19
C TRP A 251 -14.76 -25.95 22.19
N GLY A 252 -14.60 -27.26 22.42
CA GLY A 252 -15.14 -28.32 21.55
C GLY A 252 -14.39 -28.47 20.23
N VAL A 253 -13.13 -28.04 20.19
CA VAL A 253 -12.23 -28.24 19.06
C VAL A 253 -11.31 -29.40 19.40
N ASP A 254 -11.45 -30.52 18.69
CA ASP A 254 -10.60 -31.70 18.89
C ASP A 254 -9.15 -31.34 18.49
N GLU A 255 -8.24 -31.36 19.48
CA GLU A 255 -6.81 -31.06 19.29
C GLU A 255 -6.05 -32.24 18.66
N ASP A 256 -6.62 -33.45 18.66
CA ASP A 256 -6.00 -34.70 18.18
C ASP A 256 -6.04 -34.88 16.63
N VAL A 257 -6.36 -33.84 15.87
CA VAL A 257 -6.29 -33.89 14.41
C VAL A 257 -4.85 -33.60 13.99
N GLU A 258 -4.05 -34.66 13.85
CA GLU A 258 -2.69 -34.64 13.27
C GLU A 258 -2.73 -34.01 11.87
N PHE A 259 -2.46 -32.71 11.80
CA PHE A 259 -2.48 -31.94 10.54
C PHE A 259 -1.25 -32.21 9.65
N TYR A 260 -0.32 -33.06 10.08
CA TYR A 260 1.03 -33.15 9.49
C TYR A 260 1.41 -34.48 8.84
N ASP A 261 0.49 -35.43 8.70
CA ASP A 261 0.84 -36.75 8.15
C ASP A 261 0.18 -37.11 6.80
N GLU A 262 -0.62 -36.22 6.21
CA GLU A 262 -1.19 -36.46 4.87
C GLU A 262 -0.56 -35.56 3.81
N GLU A 263 0.50 -36.09 3.20
CA GLU A 263 1.07 -35.81 1.87
C GLU A 263 0.89 -34.37 1.31
N ASN A 264 2.00 -33.65 1.15
CA ASN A 264 2.13 -32.42 0.36
C ASN A 264 1.84 -32.67 -1.14
N ILE A 265 0.61 -33.00 -1.49
CA ILE A 265 0.17 -33.23 -2.86
C ILE A 265 -0.25 -31.88 -3.44
N PRO A 266 0.43 -31.36 -4.47
CA PRO A 266 0.01 -30.13 -5.12
C PRO A 266 -1.41 -30.27 -5.70
N LEU A 267 -2.22 -29.22 -5.60
CA LEU A 267 -3.63 -29.20 -6.03
C LEU A 267 -3.86 -29.74 -7.45
N ALA A 268 -2.86 -29.61 -8.33
CA ALA A 268 -2.87 -30.15 -9.68
C ALA A 268 -2.99 -31.69 -9.72
N GLU A 269 -2.31 -32.40 -8.82
CA GLU A 269 -2.35 -33.86 -8.72
C GLU A 269 -3.70 -34.33 -8.17
N LEU A 270 -4.31 -33.60 -7.22
CA LEU A 270 -5.66 -33.90 -6.71
C LEU A 270 -6.73 -33.73 -7.80
N ILE A 271 -6.59 -32.74 -8.68
CA ILE A 271 -7.49 -32.54 -9.82
C ILE A 271 -7.32 -33.66 -10.86
N GLN A 272 -6.08 -34.13 -11.10
CA GLN A 272 -5.81 -35.28 -11.96
C GLN A 272 -6.36 -36.57 -11.36
N ARG A 273 -6.06 -36.87 -10.10
CA ARG A 273 -6.60 -38.04 -9.39
C ARG A 273 -8.12 -38.03 -9.36
N ARG A 274 -8.77 -36.87 -9.21
CA ARG A 274 -10.25 -36.75 -9.31
C ARG A 274 -10.77 -37.04 -10.73
N LYS A 275 -10.04 -36.65 -11.77
CA LYS A 275 -10.39 -36.99 -13.16
C LYS A 275 -10.20 -38.48 -13.45
N ASP A 276 -9.17 -39.08 -12.87
CA ASP A 276 -8.81 -40.48 -13.10
C ASP A 276 -9.63 -41.46 -12.24
N SER A 277 -10.01 -41.05 -11.02
CA SER A 277 -10.85 -41.84 -10.10
C SER A 277 -12.36 -41.65 -10.31
N GLY A 278 -12.76 -40.68 -11.14
CA GLY A 278 -14.15 -40.38 -11.47
C GLY A 278 -14.81 -41.38 -12.43
N LYS A 279 -15.02 -42.63 -11.98
CA LYS A 279 -16.03 -43.53 -12.55
C LYS A 279 -17.44 -43.03 -12.20
N ILE A 280 -18.00 -42.14 -13.03
CA ILE A 280 -19.44 -42.04 -13.28
C ILE A 280 -19.60 -41.82 -14.79
N PRO A 281 -20.39 -42.66 -15.50
CA PRO A 281 -20.49 -42.60 -16.95
C PRO A 281 -21.26 -41.35 -17.36
N MET A 282 -20.59 -40.44 -18.07
CA MET A 282 -21.27 -39.48 -18.94
C MET A 282 -21.86 -40.24 -20.12
N GLN A 283 -23.03 -40.85 -19.93
CA GLN A 283 -23.92 -41.15 -21.05
C GLN A 283 -24.34 -39.81 -21.66
N GLY A 284 -23.78 -39.50 -22.82
CA GLY A 284 -24.11 -38.29 -23.56
C GLY A 284 -23.16 -37.95 -24.68
N SER A 285 -22.54 -38.96 -25.32
CA SER A 285 -21.80 -38.72 -26.56
C SER A 285 -22.81 -38.53 -27.70
N ARG A 286 -23.05 -37.27 -28.09
CA ARG A 286 -23.45 -36.94 -29.46
C ARG A 286 -22.28 -36.23 -30.13
N THR A 287 -21.41 -37.04 -30.69
CA THR A 287 -20.45 -36.66 -31.71
C THR A 287 -21.21 -36.04 -32.89
N ILE A 288 -21.07 -34.73 -33.09
CA ILE A 288 -21.40 -34.08 -34.36
C ILE A 288 -20.14 -34.14 -35.22
N THR A 289 -20.05 -35.18 -36.04
CA THR A 289 -19.05 -35.26 -37.12
C THR A 289 -19.53 -34.36 -38.25
N ILE A 290 -18.87 -33.21 -38.42
CA ILE A 290 -19.01 -32.39 -39.64
C ILE A 290 -18.12 -33.04 -40.71
N ILE A 291 -18.75 -33.74 -41.65
CA ILE A 291 -18.08 -34.28 -42.85
C ILE A 291 -18.19 -33.21 -43.94
N ALA A 292 -17.03 -32.71 -44.38
CA ALA A 292 -16.86 -31.89 -45.57
C ALA A 292 -17.09 -32.74 -46.84
N PRO A 293 -17.72 -32.21 -47.91
CA PRO A 293 -17.78 -32.91 -49.18
C PRO A 293 -16.64 -32.45 -50.09
N ASP A 294 -15.71 -33.37 -50.38
CA ASP A 294 -14.72 -33.22 -51.44
C ASP A 294 -15.28 -33.65 -52.80
N HIS A 295 -15.04 -32.76 -53.76
CA HIS A 295 -14.77 -32.96 -55.19
C HIS A 295 -14.89 -34.38 -55.78
N HIS A 296 -15.75 -34.50 -56.80
CA HIS A 296 -15.47 -35.34 -57.96
C HIS A 296 -15.78 -34.59 -59.27
N THR A 297 -14.78 -34.60 -60.14
CA THR A 297 -14.71 -34.02 -61.49
C THR A 297 -15.09 -35.03 -62.58
N HIS A 298 -15.33 -34.49 -63.79
CA HIS A 298 -15.45 -35.09 -65.13
C HIS A 298 -16.87 -35.51 -65.58
N ALA A 299 -17.36 -35.23 -66.80
CA ALA A 299 -16.82 -34.52 -67.96
C ALA A 299 -17.93 -34.19 -68.99
N ASN A 300 -17.68 -33.13 -69.76
CA ASN A 300 -18.00 -32.89 -71.19
C ASN A 300 -19.33 -33.36 -71.81
N ARG A 301 -20.12 -32.37 -72.28
CA ARG A 301 -20.52 -32.32 -73.71
C ARG A 301 -20.92 -30.90 -74.14
N SER A 302 -20.18 -30.38 -75.13
CA SER A 302 -20.57 -29.25 -75.97
C SER A 302 -21.69 -29.64 -76.91
N THR A 303 -22.62 -28.72 -77.23
CA THR A 303 -22.90 -28.24 -78.60
C THR A 303 -24.07 -27.26 -78.65
N GLN A 304 -23.74 -26.10 -79.22
CA GLN A 304 -24.49 -25.35 -80.24
C GLN A 304 -25.57 -24.33 -79.87
N HIS A 305 -25.22 -23.10 -80.27
CA HIS A 305 -26.07 -21.98 -80.64
C HIS A 305 -27.21 -22.36 -81.60
N HIS A 306 -28.36 -21.72 -81.45
CA HIS A 306 -29.01 -21.07 -82.60
C HIS A 306 -29.80 -19.83 -82.18
N HIS A 307 -29.56 -18.77 -82.95
CA HIS A 307 -30.22 -17.47 -82.97
C HIS A 307 -31.44 -17.53 -83.91
N THR A 308 -32.30 -16.50 -83.84
CA THR A 308 -33.43 -16.11 -84.75
C THR A 308 -34.75 -16.86 -84.48
N LEU A 309 -35.93 -16.24 -84.42
CA LEU A 309 -36.47 -14.97 -84.94
C LEU A 309 -37.37 -14.30 -83.88
#